data_AF-A0A8J6MNA2-F1
#
_entry.id   AF-A0A8J6MNA2-F1
#
_cell.length_a   1.000
_cell.length_b   1.000
_cell.length_c   1.000
_cell.angle_alpha   90.00
_cell.angle_beta   90.00
_cell.angle_gamma   90.00
#
_symmetry.space_group_name_H-M   'P 1'
#
loop_
_entity.id
_entity.type
_entity.pdbx_description
1 polymer ?
#
loop_
_entity_poly.entity_id
_entity_poly.type
_entity_poly.pdbx_seq_one_letter_code
_entity_poly.pdbx_strand_id
1 'polypeptide(L)'
;MISDYKILKAIQDDLLSFAMPSHFEGFFIDFCEWVIREWEHRNALALHEKASTTESVPPSYRTTFNLKDPGCTYRTFINSHPGYGYATHASLAFDHFASQTMEKRLYEFFHESMRLRALVFLKDRYRHVDPESYWDRIFSDGFAAESEKVLVDAINELFGFYAEAARPYTCPPDPSLNDCRYASWTLADFKTTAGLVRGLGGERLGKVAMAAGKLFVLYKGGLDATSLKKPLSQKGAIA
;
A
#
# COMPACT_ATOMS: atom_id res chain seq x y z
N MET A 1 0.62 14.72 -35.45
CA MET A 1 0.54 14.90 -33.99
C MET A 1 -0.20 13.72 -33.40
N ILE A 2 0.24 13.21 -32.25
CA ILE A 2 -0.52 12.21 -31.50
C ILE A 2 -1.68 12.97 -30.81
N SER A 3 -2.88 12.38 -30.79
CA SER A 3 -4.04 13.02 -30.14
C SER A 3 -3.95 12.91 -28.63
N ASP A 4 -4.50 13.91 -27.92
CA ASP A 4 -4.56 13.94 -26.45
C ASP A 4 -5.21 12.68 -25.88
N TYR A 5 -6.33 12.24 -26.48
CA TYR A 5 -6.96 10.96 -26.14
C TYR A 5 -5.98 9.77 -26.09
N LYS A 6 -5.05 9.65 -27.06
CA LYS A 6 -4.10 8.53 -27.11
C LYS A 6 -3.05 8.63 -26.01
N ILE A 7 -2.64 9.85 -25.65
CA ILE A 7 -1.68 10.09 -24.57
C ILE A 7 -2.34 9.78 -23.22
N LEU A 8 -3.53 10.33 -22.97
CA LEU A 8 -4.32 10.05 -21.76
C LEU A 8 -4.56 8.56 -21.56
N LYS A 9 -4.98 7.86 -22.62
CA LYS A 9 -5.23 6.42 -22.54
C LYS A 9 -3.94 5.64 -22.21
N ALA A 10 -2.82 6.03 -22.81
CA ALA A 10 -1.53 5.40 -22.54
C ALA A 10 -1.04 5.66 -21.10
N ILE A 11 -1.25 6.87 -20.56
CA ILE A 11 -0.97 7.17 -19.15
C ILE A 11 -1.83 6.30 -18.24
N GLN A 12 -3.15 6.23 -18.49
CA GLN A 12 -4.06 5.41 -17.70
C GLN A 12 -3.61 3.95 -17.66
N ASP A 13 -3.29 3.36 -18.81
CA ASP A 13 -2.89 1.96 -18.90
C ASP A 13 -1.53 1.70 -18.20
N ASP A 14 -0.58 2.63 -18.33
CA ASP A 14 0.71 2.56 -17.64
C ASP A 14 0.55 2.65 -16.11
N LEU A 15 -0.23 3.62 -15.63
CA LEU A 15 -0.49 3.80 -14.19
C LEU A 15 -1.28 2.63 -13.60
N LEU A 16 -2.25 2.07 -14.33
CA LEU A 16 -2.97 0.86 -13.92
C LEU A 16 -2.00 -0.30 -13.71
N SER A 17 -1.09 -0.53 -14.66
CA SER A 17 -0.07 -1.56 -14.54
C SER A 17 0.90 -1.27 -13.39
N PHE A 18 1.33 -0.03 -13.22
CA PHE A 18 2.24 0.37 -12.15
C PHE A 18 1.62 0.22 -10.75
N ALA A 19 0.35 0.59 -10.58
CA ALA A 19 -0.36 0.54 -9.31
C ALA A 19 -0.69 -0.90 -8.84
N MET A 20 -0.58 -1.91 -9.70
CA MET A 20 -0.97 -3.28 -9.37
C MET A 20 -0.14 -3.89 -8.21
N PRO A 21 -0.79 -4.41 -7.15
CA PRO A 21 -0.08 -5.02 -6.00
C PRO A 21 0.77 -6.25 -6.33
N SER A 22 0.53 -6.89 -7.48
CA SER A 22 1.31 -8.05 -7.94
C SER A 22 2.48 -7.67 -8.85
N HIS A 23 2.65 -6.39 -9.17
CA HIS A 23 3.70 -5.93 -10.07
C HIS A 23 4.94 -5.53 -9.24
N PHE A 24 5.95 -6.40 -9.21
CA PHE A 24 7.17 -6.21 -8.39
C PHE A 24 8.09 -5.10 -8.89
N GLU A 25 7.91 -4.62 -10.10
CA GLU A 25 8.59 -3.43 -10.64
C GLU A 25 7.69 -2.19 -10.63
N GLY A 26 6.49 -2.33 -10.04
CA GLY A 26 5.52 -1.25 -9.87
C GLY A 26 5.57 -0.61 -8.49
N PHE A 27 4.49 0.08 -8.14
CA PHE A 27 4.31 0.80 -6.87
C PHE A 27 4.49 -0.07 -5.63
N PHE A 28 4.35 -1.40 -5.73
CA PHE A 28 4.50 -2.31 -4.60
C PHE A 28 5.83 -2.14 -3.85
N ILE A 29 6.92 -1.82 -4.55
CA ILE A 29 8.23 -1.63 -3.92
C ILE A 29 8.31 -0.30 -3.21
N ASP A 30 7.89 0.78 -3.87
CA ASP A 30 7.79 2.10 -3.27
C ASP A 30 6.90 2.06 -2.01
N PHE A 31 5.81 1.31 -2.08
CA PHE A 31 4.94 1.03 -0.94
C PHE A 31 5.68 0.31 0.19
N CYS A 32 6.37 -0.80 -0.08
CA CYS A 32 7.12 -1.52 0.95
C CYS A 32 8.17 -0.64 1.62
N GLU A 33 8.91 0.15 0.84
CA GLU A 33 9.93 1.06 1.33
C GLU A 33 9.35 2.20 2.17
N TRP A 34 8.22 2.76 1.73
CA TRP A 34 7.47 3.75 2.50
C TRP A 34 6.98 3.18 3.82
N VAL A 35 6.40 1.98 3.83
CA VAL A 35 5.95 1.31 5.06
C VAL A 35 7.11 1.10 6.02
N ILE A 36 8.25 0.55 5.55
CA ILE A 36 9.43 0.33 6.39
C ILE A 36 9.90 1.65 7.00
N ARG A 37 10.08 2.67 6.16
CA ARG A 37 10.53 4.00 6.62
C ARG A 37 9.58 4.56 7.67
N GLU A 38 8.29 4.62 7.36
CA GLU A 38 7.30 5.21 8.26
C GLU A 38 7.16 4.43 9.57
N TRP A 39 7.24 3.09 9.52
CA TRP A 39 7.11 2.25 10.71
C TRP A 39 8.34 2.33 11.62
N GLU A 40 9.56 2.37 11.06
CA GLU A 40 10.80 2.45 11.84
C GLU A 40 11.01 3.80 12.54
N HIS A 41 10.60 4.88 11.90
CA HIS A 41 10.77 6.24 12.43
C HIS A 41 9.76 6.58 13.53
N ARG A 42 8.87 5.66 13.90
CA ARG A 42 7.82 5.87 14.91
C ARG A 42 8.05 4.99 16.13
N ASN A 43 7.90 5.59 17.31
CA ASN A 43 8.17 4.93 18.59
C ASN A 43 6.88 4.53 19.35
N ALA A 44 5.71 5.06 19.01
CA ALA A 44 4.47 4.80 19.75
C ALA A 44 3.21 4.83 18.86
N LEU A 45 2.26 3.95 19.17
CA LEU A 45 0.88 3.99 18.68
C LEU A 45 0.04 5.00 19.47
N ALA A 46 -0.77 5.78 18.77
CA ALA A 46 -1.95 6.41 19.35
C ALA A 46 -3.18 5.86 18.61
N LEU A 47 -3.95 5.02 19.31
CA LEU A 47 -5.20 4.45 18.81
C LEU A 47 -6.37 5.23 19.42
N HIS A 48 -7.40 5.51 18.62
CA HIS A 48 -8.68 6.02 19.14
C HIS A 48 -9.69 4.88 19.17
N GLU A 49 -10.28 4.63 20.34
CA GLU A 49 -11.50 3.85 20.46
C GLU A 49 -12.70 4.80 20.42
N LYS A 50 -13.74 4.47 19.64
CA LYS A 50 -14.99 5.23 19.65
C LYS A 50 -15.69 5.01 21.00
N ALA A 51 -15.57 5.95 21.92
CA ALA A 51 -16.46 5.98 23.08
C ALA A 51 -17.88 6.32 22.60
N SER A 52 -18.79 5.36 22.74
CA SER A 52 -20.22 5.59 22.54
C SER A 52 -20.81 6.35 23.71
N THR A 53 -21.51 7.42 23.34
CA THR A 53 -22.63 8.08 24.02
C THR A 53 -22.37 8.74 25.37
N THR A 54 -22.68 10.03 25.38
CA THR A 54 -22.81 10.98 26.50
C THR A 54 -21.53 11.58 27.08
N GLU A 55 -21.49 12.92 26.98
CA GLU A 55 -20.62 13.89 27.67
C GLU A 55 -19.22 14.17 27.08
N SER A 56 -19.22 15.19 26.19
CA SER A 56 -18.33 16.38 26.14
C SER A 56 -16.81 16.28 26.31
N VAL A 57 -16.19 15.10 26.37
CA VAL A 57 -14.73 14.95 26.19
C VAL A 57 -14.45 13.60 25.53
N PRO A 58 -13.78 13.53 24.36
CA PRO A 58 -13.34 12.25 23.83
C PRO A 58 -12.28 11.67 24.78
N PRO A 59 -12.48 10.49 25.37
CA PRO A 59 -11.45 9.85 26.16
C PRO A 59 -10.31 9.43 25.21
N SER A 60 -9.18 10.13 25.29
CA SER A 60 -7.94 9.71 24.61
C SER A 60 -7.22 8.71 25.51
N TYR A 61 -7.48 7.42 25.30
CA TYR A 61 -6.67 6.39 25.94
C TYR A 61 -5.35 6.28 25.17
N ARG A 62 -4.26 6.81 25.76
CA ARG A 62 -2.90 6.49 25.35
C ARG A 62 -2.59 5.05 25.74
N THR A 63 -2.95 4.09 24.90
CA THR A 63 -2.31 2.77 24.98
C THR A 63 -0.90 2.94 24.40
N THR A 64 0.13 2.98 25.27
CA THR A 64 1.54 3.02 24.85
C THR A 64 1.94 1.67 24.28
N PHE A 65 1.34 1.29 23.16
CA PHE A 65 1.76 0.13 22.39
C PHE A 65 2.92 0.57 21.50
N ASN A 66 4.04 -0.12 21.58
CA ASN A 66 5.22 0.25 20.80
C ASN A 66 5.07 -0.35 19.40
N LEU A 67 5.20 0.48 18.36
CA LEU A 67 5.15 0.01 16.97
C LEU A 67 6.26 -1.00 16.64
N LYS A 68 7.31 -1.05 17.47
CA LYS A 68 8.43 -1.98 17.38
C LYS A 68 8.17 -3.30 18.11
N ASP A 69 7.00 -3.46 18.76
CA ASP A 69 6.64 -4.71 19.39
C ASP A 69 6.45 -5.82 18.33
N PRO A 70 6.96 -7.05 18.56
CA PRO A 70 6.90 -8.13 17.57
C PRO A 70 5.49 -8.53 17.11
N GLY A 71 4.46 -8.15 17.86
CA GLY A 71 3.06 -8.42 17.54
C GLY A 71 2.35 -7.33 16.74
N CYS A 72 3.02 -6.23 16.41
CA CYS A 72 2.41 -5.15 15.62
C CYS A 72 2.26 -5.57 14.16
N THR A 73 1.02 -5.53 13.65
CA THR A 73 0.69 -5.86 12.26
C THR A 73 0.47 -4.60 11.43
N TYR A 74 0.50 -4.74 10.11
CA TYR A 74 0.29 -3.64 9.18
C TYR A 74 -1.10 -3.03 9.36
N ARG A 75 -2.12 -3.84 9.63
CA ARG A 75 -3.46 -3.33 9.96
C ARG A 75 -3.41 -2.39 11.16
N THR A 76 -2.70 -2.76 12.22
CA THR A 76 -2.52 -1.89 13.39
C THR A 76 -1.73 -0.62 13.05
N PHE A 77 -0.68 -0.75 12.24
CA PHE A 77 0.17 0.36 11.81
C PHE A 77 -0.55 1.38 10.91
N ILE A 78 -1.25 0.94 9.85
CA ILE A 78 -1.89 1.84 8.88
C ILE A 78 -3.10 2.59 9.47
N ASN A 79 -3.74 2.01 10.48
CA ASN A 79 -4.81 2.64 11.25
C ASN A 79 -4.30 3.47 12.44
N SER A 80 -2.98 3.56 12.64
CA SER A 80 -2.40 4.38 13.71
C SER A 80 -2.36 5.86 13.32
N HIS A 81 -2.28 6.72 14.33
CA HIS A 81 -1.98 8.13 14.11
C HIS A 81 -0.47 8.37 14.05
N PRO A 82 0.00 9.33 13.23
CA PRO A 82 1.31 9.92 13.37
C PRO A 82 1.44 10.55 14.73
N GLY A 83 2.13 9.84 15.61
CA GLY A 83 2.48 10.25 16.97
C GLY A 83 3.42 11.44 17.04
N TYR A 84 3.25 12.46 16.19
CA TYR A 84 3.75 13.81 16.45
C TYR A 84 2.90 14.43 17.55
N GLY A 85 3.06 13.91 18.77
CA GLY A 85 2.53 14.54 19.97
C GLY A 85 3.34 15.78 20.28
N TYR A 86 3.02 16.91 19.63
CA TYR A 86 3.32 18.19 20.26
C TYR A 86 2.46 18.26 21.51
N ALA A 87 3.09 18.24 22.68
CA ALA A 87 2.46 18.60 23.92
C ALA A 87 2.10 20.10 23.85
N THR A 88 0.95 20.43 23.27
CA THR A 88 0.37 21.77 23.44
C THR A 88 -0.67 21.67 24.53
N HIS A 89 -0.34 22.27 25.66
CA HIS A 89 -1.26 22.62 26.73
C HIS A 89 -2.59 23.13 26.15
N ALA A 90 -3.69 22.70 26.76
CA ALA A 90 -5.04 23.08 26.40
C ALA A 90 -5.20 24.59 26.23
N SER A 91 -5.56 25.04 25.02
CA SER A 91 -6.47 26.16 24.79
C SER A 91 -6.56 26.48 23.31
N LEU A 92 -7.80 26.71 22.87
CA LEU A 92 -8.20 27.46 21.68
C LEU A 92 -8.17 26.71 20.34
N ALA A 93 -9.37 26.29 19.95
CA ALA A 93 -9.94 26.62 18.64
C ALA A 93 -9.03 26.42 17.42
N PHE A 94 -8.83 25.18 16.99
CA PHE A 94 -8.67 24.86 15.56
C PHE A 94 -9.07 23.39 15.33
N ASP A 95 -10.32 23.22 14.89
CA ASP A 95 -10.92 21.97 14.42
C ASP A 95 -10.29 21.47 13.09
N HIS A 96 -9.05 21.88 12.78
CA HIS A 96 -8.38 21.69 11.48
C HIS A 96 -7.00 21.03 11.57
N PHE A 97 -6.55 20.65 12.78
CA PHE A 97 -5.43 19.74 12.98
C PHE A 97 -5.90 18.38 13.49
N ALA A 98 -7.02 17.89 12.95
CA ALA A 98 -7.37 16.48 13.04
C ALA A 98 -6.18 15.69 12.48
N SER A 99 -5.44 15.06 13.39
CA SER A 99 -4.24 14.26 13.13
C SER A 99 -4.43 13.36 11.91
N GLN A 100 -3.74 13.66 10.80
CA GLN A 100 -3.86 12.89 9.56
C GLN A 100 -3.59 11.41 9.84
N THR A 101 -4.51 10.50 9.55
CA THR A 101 -4.28 9.06 9.76
C THR A 101 -3.14 8.54 8.88
N MET A 102 -2.52 7.41 9.25
CA MET A 102 -1.53 6.80 8.38
C MET A 102 -2.07 6.37 7.03
N GLU A 103 -3.33 5.98 6.97
CA GLU A 103 -4.07 5.77 5.72
C GLU A 103 -4.08 7.03 4.83
N LYS A 104 -4.35 8.22 5.38
CA LYS A 104 -4.30 9.46 4.60
C LYS A 104 -2.90 9.71 4.02
N ARG A 105 -1.86 9.49 4.80
CA ARG A 105 -0.46 9.64 4.32
C ARG A 105 -0.11 8.62 3.24
N LEU A 106 -0.71 7.44 3.26
CA LEU A 106 -0.59 6.45 2.18
C LEU A 106 -1.26 6.95 0.90
N TYR A 107 -2.45 7.53 0.97
CA TYR A 107 -3.11 8.12 -0.21
C TYR A 107 -2.28 9.26 -0.83
N GLU A 108 -1.74 10.16 0.00
CA GLU A 108 -0.86 11.24 -0.46
C GLU A 108 0.41 10.69 -1.13
N PHE A 109 1.05 9.69 -0.51
CA PHE A 109 2.22 9.02 -1.06
C PHE A 109 1.91 8.29 -2.37
N PHE A 110 0.77 7.61 -2.44
CA PHE A 110 0.30 6.93 -3.64
C PHE A 110 0.11 7.92 -4.79
N HIS A 111 -0.61 9.01 -4.55
CA HIS A 111 -0.86 10.05 -5.55
C HIS A 111 0.45 10.63 -6.10
N GLU A 112 1.39 11.00 -5.22
CA GLU A 112 2.68 11.52 -5.66
C GLU A 112 3.49 10.49 -6.45
N SER A 113 3.41 9.20 -6.07
CA SER A 113 4.08 8.13 -6.81
C SER A 113 3.48 7.94 -8.21
N MET A 114 2.16 8.05 -8.36
CA MET A 114 1.52 8.03 -9.68
C MET A 114 1.91 9.24 -10.53
N ARG A 115 1.96 10.44 -9.92
CA ARG A 115 2.45 11.65 -10.59
C ARG A 115 3.87 11.44 -11.10
N LEU A 116 4.81 11.04 -10.25
CA LEU A 116 6.20 10.81 -10.63
C LEU A 116 6.32 9.77 -11.75
N ARG A 117 5.55 8.66 -11.67
CA ARG A 117 5.50 7.65 -12.74
C ARG A 117 5.01 8.24 -14.06
N ALA A 118 3.93 9.01 -14.03
CA ALA A 118 3.37 9.64 -15.22
C ALA A 118 4.34 10.63 -15.87
N LEU A 119 5.06 11.43 -15.06
CA LEU A 119 6.06 12.37 -15.56
C LEU A 119 7.21 11.66 -16.27
N VAL A 120 7.72 10.56 -15.69
CA VAL A 120 8.76 9.72 -16.31
C VAL A 120 8.24 9.12 -17.62
N PHE A 121 7.05 8.53 -17.60
CA PHE A 121 6.44 7.92 -18.78
C PHE A 121 6.23 8.92 -19.93
N LEU A 122 5.71 10.11 -19.61
CA LEU A 122 5.52 11.21 -20.56
C LEU A 122 6.84 11.67 -21.16
N LYS A 123 7.86 11.88 -20.33
CA LYS A 123 9.19 12.29 -20.77
C LYS A 123 9.82 11.27 -21.73
N ASP A 124 9.65 9.98 -21.43
CA ASP A 124 10.28 8.91 -22.22
C ASP A 124 9.56 8.68 -23.56
N ARG A 125 8.23 8.73 -23.57
CA ARG A 125 7.41 8.35 -24.75
C ARG A 125 6.90 9.52 -25.57
N TYR A 126 6.73 10.70 -24.97
CA TYR A 126 6.09 11.85 -25.60
C TYR A 126 6.95 13.11 -25.46
N ARG A 127 8.17 13.08 -25.99
CA ARG A 127 9.16 14.17 -25.92
C ARG A 127 8.71 15.56 -26.42
N HIS A 128 7.58 15.63 -27.12
CA HIS A 128 6.99 16.88 -27.63
C HIS A 128 6.01 17.53 -26.64
N VAL A 129 5.73 16.86 -25.53
CA VAL A 129 4.84 17.31 -24.46
C VAL A 129 5.71 17.70 -23.27
N ASP A 130 5.38 18.81 -22.63
CA ASP A 130 5.94 19.13 -21.32
C ASP A 130 5.24 18.26 -20.24
N PRO A 131 5.95 17.34 -19.56
CA PRO A 131 5.31 16.38 -18.67
C PRO A 131 4.53 17.02 -17.52
N GLU A 132 5.09 18.07 -16.90
CA GLU A 132 4.45 18.72 -15.75
C GLU A 132 3.18 19.47 -16.18
N SER A 133 3.29 20.32 -17.20
CA SER A 133 2.12 21.02 -17.73
C SER A 133 1.02 20.06 -18.20
N TYR A 134 1.38 18.91 -18.78
CA TYR A 134 0.39 17.93 -19.23
C TYR A 134 -0.29 17.20 -18.09
N TRP A 135 0.46 16.83 -17.05
CA TRP A 135 -0.12 16.24 -15.84
C TRP A 135 -1.06 17.21 -15.14
N ASP A 136 -0.65 18.47 -14.95
CA ASP A 136 -1.49 19.49 -14.31
C ASP A 136 -2.77 19.76 -15.10
N ARG A 137 -2.70 19.67 -16.44
CA ARG A 137 -3.86 19.82 -17.34
C ARG A 137 -4.94 18.75 -17.09
N ILE A 138 -4.55 17.53 -16.67
CA ILE A 138 -5.51 16.45 -16.31
C ILE A 138 -6.40 16.89 -15.16
N PHE A 139 -5.90 17.70 -14.22
CA PHE A 139 -6.65 18.10 -13.03
C PHE A 139 -7.18 19.54 -13.09
N SER A 140 -7.06 20.21 -14.24
CA SER A 140 -7.38 21.65 -14.42
C SER A 140 -8.36 21.94 -15.56
N ASP A 141 -9.28 21.00 -15.87
CA ASP A 141 -10.31 21.12 -16.92
C ASP A 141 -9.77 21.48 -18.32
N GLY A 142 -8.53 21.12 -18.63
CA GLY A 142 -7.86 21.52 -19.88
C GLY A 142 -8.26 20.72 -21.12
N PHE A 143 -9.21 19.80 -21.03
CA PHE A 143 -9.62 18.91 -22.12
C PHE A 143 -11.05 19.21 -22.56
N ALA A 144 -11.21 19.54 -23.84
CA ALA A 144 -12.49 20.01 -24.39
C ALA A 144 -13.33 18.88 -24.97
N ALA A 145 -12.70 17.84 -25.54
CA ALA A 145 -13.43 16.74 -26.16
C ALA A 145 -14.03 15.83 -25.10
N GLU A 146 -15.29 15.42 -25.29
CA GLU A 146 -16.01 14.60 -24.32
C GLU A 146 -15.30 13.27 -24.02
N SER A 147 -14.72 12.64 -25.04
CA SER A 147 -13.95 11.41 -24.87
C SER A 147 -12.68 11.58 -24.04
N GLU A 148 -12.09 12.78 -24.03
CA GLU A 148 -10.92 13.10 -23.21
C GLU A 148 -11.34 13.36 -21.76
N LYS A 149 -12.46 14.07 -21.55
CA LYS A 149 -13.02 14.31 -20.22
C LYS A 149 -13.33 13.01 -19.49
N VAL A 150 -14.00 12.06 -20.16
CA VAL A 150 -14.29 10.74 -19.58
C VAL A 150 -13.02 10.00 -19.14
N LEU A 151 -11.92 10.12 -19.91
CA LEU A 151 -10.64 9.52 -19.51
C LEU A 151 -9.99 10.26 -18.33
N VAL A 152 -10.05 11.58 -18.33
CA VAL A 152 -9.54 12.42 -17.24
C VAL A 152 -10.27 12.11 -15.94
N ASP A 153 -11.60 12.02 -15.96
CA ASP A 153 -12.41 11.67 -14.80
C ASP A 153 -12.02 10.29 -14.26
N ALA A 154 -11.85 9.31 -15.14
CA ALA A 154 -11.39 7.97 -14.76
C ALA A 154 -9.96 7.99 -14.16
N ILE A 155 -9.05 8.79 -14.71
CA ILE A 155 -7.69 8.95 -14.14
C ILE A 155 -7.77 9.60 -12.76
N ASN A 156 -8.64 10.59 -12.57
CA ASN A 156 -8.81 11.28 -11.29
C ASN A 156 -9.41 10.36 -10.22
N GLU A 157 -10.44 9.58 -10.56
CA GLU A 157 -11.04 8.58 -9.68
C GLU A 157 -10.02 7.50 -9.27
N LEU A 158 -9.23 7.00 -10.23
CA LEU A 158 -8.28 5.93 -9.99
C LEU A 158 -7.00 6.39 -9.29
N PHE A 159 -6.50 7.60 -9.57
CA PHE A 159 -5.13 8.03 -9.21
C PHE A 159 -5.06 9.41 -8.53
N GLY A 160 -6.19 10.05 -8.25
CA GLY A 160 -6.25 11.32 -7.51
C GLY A 160 -5.94 11.18 -6.01
N PHE A 161 -6.25 12.21 -5.23
CA PHE A 161 -5.90 12.29 -3.79
C PHE A 161 -6.54 11.22 -2.89
N TYR A 162 -7.64 10.58 -3.33
CA TYR A 162 -8.27 9.43 -2.65
C TYR A 162 -8.50 8.29 -3.65
N ALA A 163 -7.46 8.04 -4.45
CA ALA A 163 -7.38 7.05 -5.50
C ALA A 163 -8.00 5.69 -5.16
N GLU A 164 -8.95 5.23 -5.98
CA GLU A 164 -9.47 3.86 -5.83
C GLU A 164 -8.38 2.79 -6.01
N ALA A 165 -7.39 3.06 -6.87
CA ALA A 165 -6.28 2.14 -7.10
C ALA A 165 -5.36 1.98 -5.86
N ALA A 166 -5.46 2.85 -4.86
CA ALA A 166 -4.74 2.72 -3.60
C ALA A 166 -5.42 1.75 -2.61
N ARG A 167 -6.72 1.44 -2.78
CA ARG A 167 -7.49 0.59 -1.86
C ARG A 167 -6.86 -0.77 -1.54
N PRO A 168 -6.19 -1.48 -2.47
CA PRO A 168 -5.54 -2.75 -2.15
C PRO A 168 -4.38 -2.63 -1.14
N TYR A 169 -3.86 -1.42 -0.94
CA TYR A 169 -2.79 -1.13 0.01
C TYR A 169 -3.32 -0.57 1.34
N THR A 170 -4.60 -0.19 1.40
CA THR A 170 -5.25 0.21 2.65
C THR A 170 -5.78 -1.02 3.38
N CYS A 171 -5.73 -0.98 4.71
CA CYS A 171 -6.41 -1.98 5.54
C CYS A 171 -7.37 -1.25 6.48
N PRO A 172 -8.69 -1.27 6.21
CA PRO A 172 -9.69 -0.80 7.15
C PRO A 172 -9.53 -1.46 8.53
N PRO A 173 -10.01 -0.84 9.62
CA PRO A 173 -9.89 -1.42 10.95
C PRO A 173 -10.75 -2.68 11.09
N ASP A 174 -11.92 -2.72 10.43
CA ASP A 174 -12.82 -3.88 10.45
C ASP A 174 -12.27 -5.03 9.57
N PRO A 175 -12.00 -6.22 10.15
CA PRO A 175 -11.56 -7.39 9.40
C PRO A 175 -12.62 -7.94 8.45
N SER A 176 -13.91 -7.68 8.71
CA SER A 176 -15.02 -8.16 7.87
C SER A 176 -15.22 -7.33 6.60
N LEU A 177 -14.70 -6.10 6.58
CA LEU A 177 -14.87 -5.15 5.48
C LEU A 177 -13.80 -5.26 4.40
N ASN A 178 -12.71 -6.03 4.60
CA ASN A 178 -11.66 -6.03 3.59
C ASN A 178 -10.74 -7.26 3.55
N ASP A 179 -10.45 -7.68 2.32
CA ASP A 179 -9.46 -8.70 1.93
C ASP A 179 -8.07 -8.05 1.81
N CYS A 180 -7.66 -7.28 2.82
CA CYS A 180 -6.38 -6.58 2.80
C CYS A 180 -5.23 -7.60 2.87
N ARG A 181 -4.56 -7.81 1.73
CA ARG A 181 -3.49 -8.81 1.56
C ARG A 181 -2.37 -8.68 2.60
N TYR A 182 -2.10 -7.46 3.04
CA TYR A 182 -0.98 -7.16 3.94
C TYR A 182 -1.39 -7.08 5.40
N ALA A 183 -2.67 -7.29 5.74
CA ALA A 183 -3.21 -7.00 7.08
C ALA A 183 -2.39 -7.61 8.22
N SER A 184 -1.95 -8.86 8.05
CA SER A 184 -1.18 -9.62 9.05
C SER A 184 0.34 -9.43 8.94
N TRP A 185 0.83 -8.68 7.95
CA TRP A 185 2.26 -8.49 7.76
C TRP A 185 2.85 -7.67 8.89
N THR A 186 4.03 -8.08 9.34
CA THR A 186 4.88 -7.38 10.29
C THR A 186 5.92 -6.55 9.56
N LEU A 187 6.61 -5.65 10.28
CA LEU A 187 7.76 -4.92 9.73
C LEU A 187 8.84 -5.86 9.14
N ALA A 188 9.04 -7.04 9.75
CA ALA A 188 10.00 -8.03 9.26
C ALA A 188 9.58 -8.62 7.90
N ASP A 189 8.28 -8.83 7.66
CA ASP A 189 7.75 -9.31 6.38
C ASP A 189 8.01 -8.29 5.27
N PHE A 190 7.79 -7.00 5.53
CA PHE A 190 8.10 -5.93 4.58
C PHE A 190 9.59 -5.86 4.27
N LYS A 191 10.47 -5.88 5.28
CA LYS A 191 11.93 -5.87 5.08
C LYS A 191 12.41 -7.06 4.27
N THR A 192 11.92 -8.25 4.60
CA THR A 192 12.26 -9.49 3.89
C THR A 192 11.83 -9.40 2.43
N THR A 193 10.59 -8.95 2.19
CA THR A 193 10.04 -8.84 0.83
C THR A 193 10.78 -7.79 0.00
N ALA A 194 11.03 -6.59 0.55
CA ALA A 194 11.79 -5.55 -0.14
C ALA A 194 13.24 -6.00 -0.44
N GLY A 195 13.88 -6.70 0.50
CA GLY A 195 15.21 -7.28 0.31
C GLY A 195 15.25 -8.36 -0.78
N LEU A 196 14.25 -9.25 -0.81
CA LEU A 196 14.10 -10.25 -1.87
C LEU A 196 13.89 -9.59 -3.23
N VAL A 197 13.10 -8.53 -3.30
CA VAL A 197 12.86 -7.84 -4.58
C VAL A 197 14.12 -7.19 -5.12
N ARG A 198 14.86 -6.48 -4.26
CA ARG A 198 16.14 -5.85 -4.63
C ARG A 198 17.22 -6.87 -5.00
N GLY A 199 17.27 -8.00 -4.30
CA GLY A 199 18.30 -9.03 -4.48
C GLY A 199 18.10 -9.96 -5.69
N LEU A 200 16.86 -10.17 -6.14
CA LEU A 200 16.55 -11.13 -7.21
C LEU A 200 16.54 -10.53 -8.62
N GLY A 201 16.51 -9.20 -8.76
CA GLY A 201 16.20 -8.54 -10.03
C GLY A 201 14.74 -8.81 -10.42
N GLY A 202 13.97 -7.78 -10.74
CA GLY A 202 12.50 -7.83 -10.86
C GLY A 202 11.94 -8.98 -11.70
N GLU A 203 12.66 -9.45 -12.72
CA GLU A 203 12.27 -10.56 -13.59
C GLU A 203 12.12 -11.94 -12.91
N ARG A 204 12.77 -12.21 -11.77
CA ARG A 204 12.71 -13.54 -11.10
C ARG A 204 11.61 -13.66 -10.05
N LEU A 205 11.00 -12.55 -9.62
CA LEU A 205 10.04 -12.53 -8.50
C LEU A 205 8.62 -12.93 -8.87
N GLY A 206 8.21 -12.79 -10.13
CA GLY A 206 6.89 -13.26 -10.58
C GLY A 206 6.64 -14.74 -10.30
N LYS A 207 7.71 -15.56 -10.27
CA LYS A 207 7.64 -16.99 -9.91
C LYS A 207 7.72 -17.24 -8.40
N VAL A 208 8.43 -16.39 -7.65
CA VAL A 208 8.63 -16.55 -6.19
C VAL A 208 7.45 -16.00 -5.40
N ALA A 209 6.81 -14.92 -5.84
CA ALA A 209 5.64 -14.38 -5.14
C ALA A 209 4.37 -15.21 -5.34
N MET A 210 4.24 -15.88 -6.50
CA MET A 210 3.24 -16.93 -6.69
C MET A 210 3.56 -18.19 -5.85
N ALA A 211 4.83 -18.44 -5.56
CA ALA A 211 5.24 -19.48 -4.61
C ALA A 211 5.05 -19.06 -3.15
N ALA A 212 5.16 -17.76 -2.80
CA ALA A 212 4.85 -17.23 -1.49
C ALA A 212 3.35 -17.29 -1.18
N GLY A 213 2.49 -17.13 -2.20
CA GLY A 213 1.06 -17.45 -2.12
C GLY A 213 0.73 -18.94 -1.89
N LYS A 214 1.69 -19.86 -2.07
CA LYS A 214 1.54 -21.30 -1.78
C LYS A 214 2.36 -21.78 -0.56
N LEU A 215 3.42 -21.09 -0.16
CA LEU A 215 4.07 -21.34 1.12
C LEU A 215 3.22 -20.83 2.30
N PHE A 216 2.34 -19.85 2.08
CA PHE A 216 1.46 -19.29 3.11
C PHE A 216 0.30 -20.21 3.54
N VAL A 217 -0.03 -21.27 2.77
CA VAL A 217 -1.10 -22.22 3.10
C VAL A 217 -0.56 -23.49 3.81
N LEU A 218 0.75 -23.74 3.78
CA LEU A 218 1.33 -24.97 4.34
C LEU A 218 1.76 -24.89 5.82
N TYR A 219 1.66 -23.74 6.48
CA TYR A 219 2.07 -23.60 7.90
C TYR A 219 0.95 -23.32 8.91
N LYS A 220 -0.32 -23.25 8.48
CA LYS A 220 -1.49 -23.23 9.38
C LYS A 220 -2.64 -24.07 8.85
N GLY A 221 -2.40 -25.37 8.76
CA GLY A 221 -3.42 -26.40 8.72
C GLY A 221 -2.85 -27.59 9.45
N GLY A 222 -3.15 -27.70 10.76
CA GLY A 222 -2.77 -28.85 11.56
C GLY A 222 -3.24 -30.13 10.86
N LEU A 223 -2.28 -30.94 10.42
CA LEU A 223 -2.52 -32.29 9.97
C LEU A 223 -1.74 -33.19 10.94
N ASP A 224 -2.52 -33.89 11.75
CA ASP A 224 -2.13 -34.93 12.69
C ASP A 224 -0.96 -35.78 12.17
N ALA A 225 0.13 -35.79 12.92
CA ALA A 225 1.26 -36.68 12.72
C ALA A 225 0.98 -38.13 13.15
N THR A 226 -0.25 -38.61 12.96
CA THR A 226 -0.67 -39.98 13.23
C THR A 226 -1.43 -40.59 12.06
N SER A 227 -0.86 -40.50 10.86
CA SER A 227 -1.09 -41.49 9.80
C SER A 227 -0.19 -41.21 8.61
N LEU A 228 0.90 -41.96 8.50
CA LEU A 228 1.28 -42.62 7.25
C LEU A 228 2.41 -43.61 7.54
N LYS A 229 1.99 -44.87 7.60
CA LYS A 229 2.82 -46.07 7.68
C LYS A 229 3.74 -46.16 6.45
N LYS A 230 4.99 -46.57 6.71
CA LYS A 230 5.96 -47.32 5.86
C LYS A 230 6.07 -46.96 4.37
N PRO A 231 7.32 -46.86 3.88
CA PRO A 231 7.70 -47.45 2.61
C PRO A 231 8.47 -48.76 2.84
N LEU A 232 7.95 -49.83 2.22
CA LEU A 232 8.74 -50.95 1.77
C LEU A 232 9.82 -50.44 0.80
N SER A 233 11.07 -50.82 1.02
CA SER A 233 12.00 -51.06 -0.09
C SER A 233 13.04 -52.08 0.35
N GLN A 234 12.89 -53.29 -0.17
CA GLN A 234 13.95 -54.28 -0.25
C GLN A 234 15.05 -53.77 -1.19
N LYS A 235 16.31 -53.89 -0.76
CA LYS A 235 17.43 -54.34 -1.59
C LYS A 235 18.56 -54.78 -0.65
N GLY A 236 18.95 -56.04 -0.77
CA GLY A 236 19.98 -56.66 0.07
C GLY A 236 21.41 -56.43 -0.42
N ALA A 237 22.34 -56.78 0.46
CA ALA A 237 23.66 -57.36 0.21
C ALA A 237 24.21 -57.77 1.60
N ILE A 238 24.25 -59.06 1.93
CA ILE A 238 25.48 -59.89 1.98
C ILE A 238 26.54 -59.32 2.94
N ALA A 239 26.61 -59.91 4.13
CA ALA A 239 27.74 -60.70 4.63
C ALA A 239 27.23 -61.63 5.73
#